data_AF-A0A529QVH1-F1
#
_entry.id   AF-A0A529QVH1-F1
#
_cell.length_a   1.000
_cell.length_b   1.000
_cell.length_c   1.000
_cell.angle_alpha   90.00
_cell.angle_beta   90.00
_cell.angle_gamma   90.00
#
_symmetry.space_group_name_H-M   'P 1'
#
loop_
_entity.id
_entity.type
_entity.pdbx_description
1 polymer ?
#
loop_
_entity_poly.entity_id
_entity_poly.type
_entity_poly.pdbx_seq_one_letter_code
_entity_poly.pdbx_strand_id
1 'polypeptide(L)'
;MEQVTLHADGMSATIVGQGAELVSLRDGDGTELLWQAGPEWRRHSPVLFPIVGRLKGDQLRHRGQTYPMTQHGFARDRRFA
;
A
#
# COMPACT_ATOMS: atom_id res chain seq x y z
N MET A 1 -13.20 -5.89 7.99
CA MET A 1 -12.13 -4.93 7.66
C MET A 1 -12.82 -3.71 7.10
N GLU A 2 -12.47 -2.54 7.59
CA GLU A 2 -13.04 -1.29 7.10
C GLU A 2 -12.48 -1.04 5.70
N GLN A 3 -13.37 -0.86 4.73
CA GLN A 3 -13.05 -0.54 3.35
C GLN A 3 -13.97 0.58 2.88
N VAL A 4 -13.47 1.40 1.97
CA VAL A 4 -14.23 2.46 1.32
C VAL A 4 -14.18 2.21 -0.17
N THR A 5 -15.35 2.23 -0.82
CA THR A 5 -15.44 2.21 -2.28
C THR A 5 -15.90 3.58 -2.76
N LEU A 6 -15.10 4.19 -3.63
CA LEU A 6 -15.38 5.46 -4.28
C LEU A 6 -15.86 5.20 -5.71
N HIS A 7 -16.78 6.03 -6.18
CA HIS A 7 -17.31 5.97 -7.55
C HIS A 7 -17.19 7.35 -8.19
N ALA A 8 -16.64 7.40 -9.40
CA ALA A 8 -16.54 8.62 -10.21
C ALA A 8 -16.42 8.26 -11.69
N ASP A 9 -17.11 8.98 -12.56
CA ASP A 9 -17.01 8.86 -14.03
C ASP A 9 -17.12 7.42 -14.56
N GLY A 10 -18.05 6.63 -13.98
CA GLY A 10 -18.24 5.22 -14.32
C GLY A 10 -17.20 4.26 -13.72
N MET A 11 -16.13 4.77 -13.11
CA MET A 11 -15.11 3.96 -12.46
C MET A 11 -15.47 3.66 -11.00
N SER A 12 -14.85 2.62 -10.44
CA SER A 12 -14.90 2.33 -9.01
C SER A 12 -13.51 2.02 -8.45
N ALA A 13 -13.23 2.51 -7.26
CA ALA A 13 -11.97 2.31 -6.54
C ALA A 13 -12.26 1.82 -5.13
N THR A 14 -11.74 0.65 -4.74
CA THR A 14 -11.89 0.11 -3.37
C THR A 14 -10.58 0.19 -2.62
N ILE A 15 -10.60 0.85 -1.46
CA ILE A 15 -9.45 1.06 -0.59
C ILE A 15 -9.73 0.40 0.76
N VAL A 16 -8.77 -0.35 1.29
CA VAL A 16 -8.86 -0.93 2.64
C VAL A 16 -8.10 -0.06 3.64
N GLY A 17 -8.63 0.04 4.87
CA GLY A 17 -7.97 0.82 5.94
C GLY A 17 -6.60 0.28 6.34
N GLN A 18 -6.31 -1.00 6.08
CA GLN A 18 -4.97 -1.57 6.28
C GLN A 18 -4.01 -1.00 5.22
N GLY A 19 -3.05 -0.19 5.66
CA GLY A 19 -2.07 0.43 4.79
C GLY A 19 -2.60 1.51 3.85
N ALA A 20 -3.90 1.89 3.98
CA ALA A 20 -4.62 2.68 3.00
C ALA A 20 -4.45 2.14 1.56
N GLU A 21 -4.44 0.81 1.41
CA GLU A 21 -4.11 0.13 0.16
C GLU A 21 -5.32 0.15 -0.80
N LEU A 22 -5.13 0.64 -2.03
CA LEU A 22 -6.08 0.47 -3.11
C LEU A 22 -6.00 -1.00 -3.56
N VAL A 23 -7.11 -1.73 -3.45
CA VAL A 23 -7.18 -3.18 -3.72
C VAL A 23 -7.97 -3.53 -4.98
N SER A 24 -8.76 -2.59 -5.51
CA SER A 24 -9.47 -2.76 -6.78
C SER A 24 -9.66 -1.40 -7.43
N LEU A 25 -9.45 -1.34 -8.75
CA LEU A 25 -9.74 -0.20 -9.60
C LEU A 25 -10.38 -0.71 -10.89
N ARG A 26 -11.66 -0.42 -11.09
CA ARG A 26 -12.41 -0.85 -12.28
C ARG A 26 -12.85 0.33 -13.13
N ASP A 27 -12.80 0.14 -14.44
CA ASP A 27 -13.39 1.07 -15.40
C ASP A 27 -14.91 0.90 -15.53
N GLY A 28 -15.53 1.70 -16.40
CA GLY A 28 -16.98 1.68 -16.65
C GLY A 28 -17.51 0.40 -17.29
N ASP A 29 -16.64 -0.38 -17.94
CA ASP A 29 -16.97 -1.68 -18.53
C ASP A 29 -16.78 -2.83 -17.53
N GLY A 30 -16.29 -2.52 -16.33
CA GLY A 30 -16.06 -3.47 -15.25
C GLY A 30 -14.70 -4.18 -15.32
N THR A 31 -13.81 -3.76 -16.22
CA THR A 31 -12.44 -4.30 -16.34
C THR A 31 -11.65 -3.94 -15.08
N GLU A 32 -11.06 -4.96 -14.44
CA GLU A 32 -10.13 -4.74 -13.33
C GLU A 32 -8.77 -4.28 -13.87
N LEU A 33 -8.36 -3.07 -13.48
CA LEU A 33 -7.12 -2.45 -13.92
C LEU A 33 -5.94 -2.73 -12.97
N LEU A 34 -6.23 -3.20 -11.74
CA LEU A 34 -5.22 -3.44 -10.73
C LEU A 34 -4.88 -4.92 -10.57
N TRP A 35 -3.61 -5.22 -10.33
CA TRP A 35 -3.14 -6.55 -9.96
C TRP A 35 -3.81 -7.05 -8.67
N GLN A 36 -4.31 -8.30 -8.70
CA GLN A 36 -5.15 -8.90 -7.65
C GLN A 36 -4.38 -9.74 -6.61
N ALA A 37 -3.14 -9.34 -6.30
CA ALA A 37 -2.32 -9.92 -5.22
C ALA A 37 -2.10 -11.45 -5.26
N GLY A 38 -1.85 -12.01 -6.46
CA GLY A 38 -1.54 -13.43 -6.66
C GLY A 38 -0.23 -13.92 -6.02
N PRO A 39 0.08 -15.22 -6.14
CA PRO A 39 1.23 -15.84 -5.46
C PRO A 39 2.59 -15.25 -5.86
N GLU A 40 2.71 -14.72 -7.07
CA GLU A 40 3.90 -14.05 -7.60
C GLU A 40 4.17 -12.72 -6.88
N TRP A 41 3.12 -12.03 -6.45
CA TRP A 41 3.21 -10.78 -5.73
C TRP A 41 1.96 -10.55 -4.85
N ARG A 42 2.09 -10.74 -3.54
CA ARG A 42 0.94 -10.82 -2.61
C ARG A 42 0.36 -9.47 -2.16
N ARG A 43 0.57 -8.39 -2.90
CA ARG A 43 0.06 -7.04 -2.58
C ARG A 43 -0.54 -6.39 -3.82
N HIS A 44 -1.35 -5.36 -3.67
CA HIS A 44 -1.99 -4.64 -4.78
C HIS A 44 -1.22 -3.35 -5.09
N SER A 45 -1.28 -2.38 -4.17
CA SER A 45 -0.69 -1.04 -4.33
C SER A 45 -0.23 -0.46 -2.97
N PRO A 46 0.79 -1.05 -2.34
CA PRO A 46 1.18 -0.66 -0.99
C PRO A 46 1.72 0.77 -0.90
N VAL A 47 1.32 1.52 0.13
CA VAL A 47 1.91 2.81 0.48
C VAL A 47 3.31 2.63 1.06
N LEU A 48 4.30 3.32 0.48
CA LEU A 48 5.71 3.22 0.86
C LEU A 48 6.12 4.44 1.70
N PHE A 49 6.11 4.29 3.02
CA PHE A 49 6.43 5.37 3.96
C PHE A 49 6.96 4.80 5.28
N PRO A 50 7.96 5.42 5.93
CA PRO A 50 8.60 6.71 5.60
C PRO A 50 9.76 6.64 4.60
N ILE A 51 10.01 5.48 3.98
CA ILE A 51 11.09 5.31 3.01
C ILE A 51 10.61 4.55 1.77
N VAL A 52 11.37 4.68 0.69
CA VAL A 52 11.25 3.86 -0.53
C VAL A 52 12.49 2.97 -0.66
N GLY A 53 12.30 1.72 -1.09
CA GLY A 53 13.38 0.75 -1.22
C GLY A 53 13.84 0.18 0.13
N ARG A 54 15.09 -0.29 0.20
CA ARG A 54 15.67 -0.91 1.40
C ARG A 54 16.89 -0.12 1.86
N LEU A 55 17.02 0.08 3.17
CA LEU A 55 18.24 0.67 3.74
C LEU A 55 19.32 -0.40 3.93
N LYS A 56 20.59 0.00 3.88
CA LYS A 56 21.71 -0.90 4.16
C LYS A 56 21.56 -1.45 5.58
N GLY A 57 21.53 -2.78 5.69
CA GLY A 57 21.39 -3.47 6.98
C GLY A 57 20.06 -3.23 7.69
N ASP A 58 19.02 -2.78 6.97
CA ASP A 58 17.69 -2.46 7.53
C ASP A 58 17.74 -1.44 8.68
N GLN A 59 18.65 -0.47 8.57
CA GLN A 59 18.92 0.53 9.61
C GLN A 59 18.83 1.96 9.07
N LEU A 60 18.08 2.80 9.79
CA LEU A 60 18.07 4.24 9.65
C LEU A 60 18.93 4.86 10.75
N ARG A 61 19.90 5.71 10.40
CA ARG A 61 20.67 6.49 11.38
C ARG A 61 20.21 7.94 11.38
N HIS A 62 19.72 8.42 12.52
CA HIS A 62 19.28 9.81 12.69
C HIS A 62 19.74 10.35 14.05
N ARG A 63 20.40 11.53 14.06
CA ARG A 63 20.90 12.20 15.27
C ARG A 63 21.73 11.30 16.19
N GLY A 64 22.61 10.50 15.60
CA GLY A 64 23.48 9.58 16.35
C GLY A 64 22.79 8.30 16.84
N GLN A 65 21.48 8.14 16.64
CA GLN A 65 20.73 6.93 16.99
C GLN A 65 20.44 6.07 15.76
N THR A 66 20.34 4.77 15.97
CA THR A 66 20.02 3.77 14.95
C THR A 66 18.63 3.19 15.21
N TYR A 67 17.81 3.13 14.17
CA TYR A 67 16.46 2.59 14.20
C TYR A 67 16.31 1.46 13.19
N PRO A 68 15.65 0.34 13.54
CA PRO A 68 15.30 -0.68 12.56
C PRO A 68 14.28 -0.11 11.57
N MET A 69 14.48 -0.38 10.28
CA MET A 69 13.61 0.08 9.21
C MET A 69 13.55 -0.98 8.11
N THR A 70 12.39 -1.61 7.96
CA THR A 70 12.14 -2.61 6.93
C THR A 70 12.07 -1.97 5.54
N GLN A 71 12.25 -2.79 4.51
CA GLN A 71 12.05 -2.38 3.12
C GLN A 71 10.68 -1.69 2.94
N HIS A 72 10.66 -0.55 2.26
CA HIS A 72 9.51 0.32 1.98
C HIS A 72 8.82 0.91 3.23
N GLY A 73 9.51 0.91 4.38
CA GLY A 73 8.97 1.43 5.62
C GLY A 73 7.83 0.58 6.17
N PHE A 74 6.95 1.21 6.95
CA PHE A 74 5.94 0.52 7.78
C PHE A 74 4.50 0.94 7.52
N ALA A 75 4.23 1.98 6.71
CA ALA A 75 2.87 2.49 6.52
C ALA A 75 1.90 1.43 6.01
N ARG A 76 2.28 0.62 5.00
CA ARG A 76 1.46 -0.49 4.49
C ARG A 76 1.05 -1.53 5.55
N ASP A 77 1.76 -1.58 6.68
CA ASP A 77 1.51 -2.51 7.78
C ASP A 77 0.85 -1.80 9.00
N ARG A 78 0.27 -0.61 8.81
CA ARG A 78 -0.48 0.16 9.82
C ARG A 78 -1.92 0.38 9.38
N ARG A 79 -2.84 0.49 10.34
CA ARG A 79 -4.23 0.85 10.07
C ARG A 79 -4.37 2.37 9.95
N PHE A 80 -5.09 2.79 8.92
CA PHE A 80 -5.57 4.15 8.69
C PHE A 80 -7.06 4.20 9.04
N ALA A 81 -7.51 5.36 9.52
CA ALA A 81 -8.88 5.65 9.94
C ALA A 81 -9.45 6.79 9.07
#